data_AF-A0A920DCQ1-F1
#
_entry.id   AF-A0A920DCQ1-F1
#
_cell.length_a   1.000
_cell.length_b   1.000
_cell.length_c   1.000
_cell.angle_alpha   90.00
_cell.angle_beta   90.00
_cell.angle_gamma   90.00
#
_symmetry.space_group_name_H-M   'P 1'
#
loop_
_entity.id
_entity.type
_entity.pdbx_description
1 polymer ?
#
loop_
_entity_poly.entity_id
_entity_poly.type
_entity_poly.pdbx_seq_one_letter_code
_entity_poly.pdbx_strand_id
1 'polypeptide(L)'
;MKIKVCKPFWSYDVQKTEEWLSSMSEKGHELIELNRLTRYFIFQQGEQRKRLYKIGFDKVQKKSLSSFLSHNGWAMVLQSGNWYVAANDKPSNEIESYPVRENIIKHNKKIMYLFGSIFIYLTVIVLFYLLIGFVLSSKVQFGFVKSPLWIISFLSAGMGIMLWALSFYSITKIKGSNKRLLGESNHSLESNDSLESNDSLESRQEEERPSREEIKQLRRSGQIVVKRKYAWTYAPDKLEKWLETMEENGLHLYYVGKTGATFYFKKGTPRKVSYCAVYQNYIDEAYYTFHKEAGWKQIYFTPFNFQIWTLWSHEYAIGEEPPHIYSDKSNQLKHAKRIAATYSCISIPIVVVHLLKIGEYSQLLHIQNFDLSQMIQLLLGILVIFIFGSLTIRTWLYYRRIRSL
;
A
#
# COMPACT_ATOMS: atom_id res chain seq x y z
N MET A 1 38.50 -23.60 14.41
CA MET A 1 38.58 -22.12 14.50
C MET A 1 37.20 -21.54 14.25
N LYS A 2 36.74 -20.54 15.02
CA LYS A 2 35.44 -19.88 14.83
C LYS A 2 35.62 -18.52 14.15
N ILE A 3 34.88 -18.26 13.08
CA ILE A 3 34.90 -17.00 12.33
C ILE A 3 33.60 -16.25 12.60
N LYS A 4 33.68 -14.96 12.90
CA LYS A 4 32.51 -14.10 13.12
C LYS A 4 32.45 -13.07 12.00
N VAL A 5 31.32 -13.01 11.29
CA VAL A 5 31.10 -12.05 10.20
C VAL A 5 29.87 -11.20 10.49
N CYS A 6 30.05 -9.87 10.57
CA CYS A 6 28.93 -8.93 10.68
C CYS A 6 28.32 -8.71 9.30
N LYS A 7 26.99 -8.91 9.18
CA LYS A 7 26.25 -8.62 7.95
C LYS A 7 25.09 -7.68 8.29
N PRO A 8 25.29 -6.35 8.30
CA PRO A 8 24.20 -5.43 8.59
C PRO A 8 23.10 -5.56 7.54
N PHE A 9 21.84 -5.42 7.97
CA PHE A 9 20.66 -5.49 7.09
C PHE A 9 20.48 -6.84 6.36
N TRP A 10 21.07 -7.92 6.85
CA TRP A 10 20.91 -9.26 6.27
C TRP A 10 19.43 -9.66 6.10
N SER A 11 18.56 -9.24 7.03
CA SER A 11 17.12 -9.53 6.99
C SER A 11 16.37 -8.76 5.89
N TYR A 12 16.94 -7.68 5.35
CA TYR A 12 16.30 -6.93 4.25
C TYR A 12 16.36 -7.70 2.93
N ASP A 13 17.44 -8.47 2.73
CA ASP A 13 17.71 -9.22 1.50
C ASP A 13 18.14 -10.64 1.87
N VAL A 14 17.15 -11.44 2.25
CA VAL A 14 17.37 -12.82 2.69
C VAL A 14 17.97 -13.68 1.57
N GLN A 15 17.57 -13.48 0.31
CA GLN A 15 18.11 -14.21 -0.84
C GLN A 15 19.61 -13.99 -1.01
N LYS A 16 20.07 -12.72 -0.99
CA LYS A 16 21.52 -12.45 -1.02
C LYS A 16 22.26 -12.99 0.19
N THR A 17 21.57 -13.13 1.32
CA THR A 17 22.14 -13.74 2.52
C THR A 17 22.23 -15.25 2.36
N GLU A 18 21.24 -15.90 1.78
CA GLU A 18 21.21 -17.33 1.45
C GLU A 18 22.31 -17.72 0.44
N GLU A 19 22.45 -16.97 -0.65
CA GLU A 19 23.53 -17.14 -1.63
C GLU A 19 24.90 -17.02 -0.96
N TRP A 20 25.04 -16.00 -0.11
CA TRP A 20 26.26 -15.79 0.64
C TRP A 20 26.54 -16.94 1.63
N LEU A 21 25.55 -17.43 2.37
CA LEU A 21 25.70 -18.59 3.25
C LEU A 21 26.13 -19.83 2.48
N SER A 22 25.55 -20.05 1.30
CA SER A 22 25.91 -21.16 0.40
C SER A 22 27.38 -21.04 -0.02
N SER A 23 27.83 -19.84 -0.43
CA SER A 23 29.25 -19.59 -0.76
C SER A 23 30.22 -19.78 0.41
N MET A 24 29.75 -19.58 1.65
CA MET A 24 30.58 -19.81 2.85
C MET A 24 30.71 -21.31 3.13
N SER A 25 29.64 -22.08 2.94
CA SER A 25 29.67 -23.54 3.04
C SER A 25 30.56 -24.20 1.98
N GLU A 26 30.56 -23.68 0.75
CA GLU A 26 31.46 -24.13 -0.31
C GLU A 26 32.93 -23.93 0.05
N LYS A 27 33.24 -22.90 0.85
CA LYS A 27 34.59 -22.65 1.38
C LYS A 27 34.94 -23.48 2.63
N GLY A 28 34.02 -24.33 3.08
CA GLY A 28 34.19 -25.15 4.29
C GLY A 28 33.89 -24.41 5.58
N HIS A 29 33.05 -23.37 5.54
CA HIS A 29 32.57 -22.67 6.73
C HIS A 29 31.12 -23.05 7.02
N GLU A 30 30.92 -23.83 8.08
CA GLU A 30 29.60 -24.26 8.52
C GLU A 30 29.01 -23.25 9.53
N LEU A 31 27.76 -22.85 9.30
CA LEU A 31 27.06 -21.88 10.14
C LEU A 31 26.60 -22.54 11.44
N ILE A 32 27.05 -22.01 12.59
CA ILE A 32 26.67 -22.51 13.91
C ILE A 32 25.64 -21.60 14.57
N GLU A 33 25.86 -20.29 14.50
CA GLU A 33 25.08 -19.34 15.28
C GLU A 33 24.75 -18.09 14.48
N LEU A 34 23.54 -17.58 14.72
CA LEU A 34 23.07 -16.29 14.24
C LEU A 34 22.68 -15.41 15.43
N ASN A 35 23.48 -14.38 15.70
CA ASN A 35 23.13 -13.36 16.66
C ASN A 35 22.39 -12.22 15.96
N ARG A 36 21.07 -12.17 16.19
CA ARG A 36 20.17 -11.20 15.52
C ARG A 36 20.39 -9.76 15.95
N LEU A 37 20.73 -9.52 17.23
CA LEU A 37 20.90 -8.17 17.77
C LEU A 37 22.18 -7.54 17.25
N THR A 38 23.28 -8.28 17.33
CA THR A 38 24.60 -7.79 16.89
C THR A 38 24.83 -8.01 15.39
N ARG A 39 23.95 -8.77 14.72
CA ARG A 39 23.98 -9.07 13.27
C ARG A 39 25.21 -9.87 12.84
N TYR A 40 25.76 -10.65 13.76
CA TYR A 40 26.89 -11.55 13.49
C TYR A 40 26.42 -12.96 13.16
N PHE A 41 27.05 -13.52 12.13
CA PHE A 41 27.00 -14.93 11.78
C PHE A 41 28.29 -15.58 12.25
N ILE A 42 28.18 -16.66 13.02
CA ILE A 42 29.32 -17.37 13.59
C ILE A 42 29.46 -18.71 12.86
N PHE A 43 30.62 -18.92 12.28
CA PHE A 43 30.96 -20.10 11.51
C PHE A 43 32.05 -20.91 12.22
N GLN A 44 32.11 -22.19 11.92
CA GLN A 44 33.20 -23.08 12.26
C GLN A 44 33.75 -23.72 10.99
N GLN A 45 35.03 -24.10 11.03
CA GLN A 45 35.62 -24.89 9.98
C GLN A 45 34.94 -26.26 9.93
N GLY A 46 34.27 -26.53 8.80
CA GLY A 46 33.62 -27.79 8.47
C GLY A 46 34.09 -28.30 7.12
N GLU A 47 33.37 -29.27 6.57
CA GLU A 47 33.66 -29.82 5.25
C GLU A 47 33.18 -28.90 4.13
N GLN A 48 33.92 -28.91 3.01
CA GLN A 48 33.52 -28.20 1.80
C GLN A 48 32.38 -28.95 1.13
N ARG A 49 31.16 -28.40 1.24
CA ARG A 49 29.96 -29.00 0.66
C ARG A 49 29.10 -27.93 0.01
N LYS A 50 28.58 -28.23 -1.18
CA LYS A 50 27.55 -27.42 -1.85
C LYS A 50 26.24 -27.63 -1.13
N ARG A 51 25.91 -26.69 -0.24
CA ARG A 51 24.70 -26.73 0.59
C ARG A 51 23.88 -25.49 0.29
N LEU A 52 22.60 -25.70 0.02
CA LEU A 52 21.64 -24.62 -0.22
C LEU A 52 21.03 -24.20 1.11
N TYR A 53 21.12 -22.90 1.39
CA TYR A 53 20.49 -22.32 2.58
C TYR A 53 19.20 -21.60 2.22
N LYS A 54 18.20 -21.75 3.08
CA LYS A 54 16.97 -20.96 3.03
C LYS A 54 16.67 -20.40 4.42
N ILE A 55 16.42 -19.10 4.47
CA ILE A 55 16.04 -18.38 5.66
C ILE A 55 14.52 -18.30 5.69
N GLY A 56 13.95 -18.59 6.85
CA GLY A 56 12.52 -18.49 7.10
C GLY A 56 12.21 -17.59 8.30
N PHE A 57 10.97 -17.11 8.35
CA PHE A 57 10.43 -16.37 9.50
C PHE A 57 9.18 -17.08 10.01
N ASP A 58 9.20 -17.56 11.25
CA ASP A 58 8.04 -18.14 11.93
C ASP A 58 7.98 -17.58 13.36
N LYS A 59 6.78 -17.17 13.80
CA LYS A 59 6.58 -16.69 15.17
C LYS A 59 6.50 -17.84 16.16
N VAL A 60 6.15 -19.03 15.70
CA VAL A 60 6.08 -20.23 16.52
C VAL A 60 7.46 -20.89 16.52
N GLN A 61 8.06 -21.04 17.68
CA GLN A 61 9.30 -21.80 17.82
C GLN A 61 9.01 -23.29 17.65
N LYS A 62 9.22 -23.81 16.44
CA LYS A 62 9.10 -25.22 16.12
C LYS A 62 10.49 -25.84 16.21
N LYS A 63 10.60 -26.96 16.94
CA LYS A 63 11.85 -27.73 17.03
C LYS A 63 12.27 -28.37 15.69
N SER A 64 11.34 -28.52 14.75
CA SER A 64 11.58 -29.12 13.43
C SER A 64 10.76 -28.42 12.34
N LEU A 65 11.21 -28.58 11.10
CA LEU A 65 10.45 -28.14 9.92
C LEU A 65 9.19 -29.00 9.77
N SER A 66 8.27 -28.60 8.88
CA SER A 66 7.13 -29.45 8.54
C SER A 66 7.62 -30.81 8.02
N SER A 67 6.81 -31.86 8.23
CA SER A 67 7.10 -33.21 7.72
C SER A 67 7.40 -33.17 6.22
N PHE A 68 6.60 -32.42 5.45
CA PHE A 68 6.78 -32.23 4.01
C PHE A 68 8.16 -31.68 3.61
N LEU A 69 8.65 -30.62 4.28
CA LEU A 69 9.97 -30.06 4.00
C LEU A 69 11.10 -31.02 4.39
N SER A 70 10.92 -31.72 5.51
CA SER A 70 11.89 -32.71 6.00
C SER A 70 12.02 -33.90 5.04
N HIS A 71 10.91 -34.39 4.49
CA HIS A 71 10.90 -35.43 3.45
C HIS A 71 11.58 -34.97 2.15
N ASN A 72 11.50 -33.68 1.83
CA ASN A 72 12.17 -33.08 0.66
C ASN A 72 13.65 -32.72 0.89
N GLY A 73 14.24 -33.18 2.00
CA GLY A 73 15.67 -33.03 2.28
C GLY A 73 16.04 -31.73 2.98
N TRP A 74 15.07 -30.92 3.41
CA TRP A 74 15.35 -29.72 4.21
C TRP A 74 15.55 -30.09 5.69
N ALA A 75 16.69 -29.71 6.25
CA ALA A 75 16.97 -29.82 7.68
C ALA A 75 17.08 -28.42 8.31
N MET A 76 16.50 -28.23 9.49
CA MET A 76 16.70 -26.98 10.25
C MET A 76 18.11 -26.97 10.83
N VAL A 77 18.94 -26.02 10.43
CA VAL A 77 20.32 -25.87 10.92
C VAL A 77 20.33 -25.09 12.23
N LEU A 78 19.57 -23.99 12.28
CA LEU A 78 19.48 -23.17 13.48
C LEU A 78 18.18 -22.38 13.52
N GLN A 79 17.79 -22.00 14.74
CA GLN A 79 16.73 -21.05 14.99
C GLN A 79 17.21 -19.99 15.98
N SER A 80 17.01 -18.72 15.63
CA SER A 80 17.26 -17.57 16.50
C SER A 80 15.96 -16.77 16.60
N GLY A 81 15.23 -16.97 17.70
CA GLY A 81 13.86 -16.50 17.89
C GLY A 81 12.98 -16.74 16.67
N ASN A 82 12.44 -15.69 16.05
CA ASN A 82 11.49 -15.84 14.94
C ASN A 82 12.14 -16.15 13.59
N TRP A 83 13.47 -16.17 13.52
CA TRP A 83 14.21 -16.49 12.30
C TRP A 83 14.78 -17.89 12.39
N TYR A 84 14.65 -18.67 11.33
CA TYR A 84 15.30 -19.97 11.22
C TYR A 84 16.08 -20.06 9.91
N VAL A 85 17.09 -20.91 9.90
CA VAL A 85 17.87 -21.25 8.71
C VAL A 85 17.72 -22.75 8.48
N ALA A 86 17.23 -23.09 7.30
CA ALA A 86 17.17 -24.46 6.80
C ALA A 86 18.28 -24.68 5.77
N ALA A 87 18.80 -25.90 5.70
CA ALA A 87 19.75 -26.33 4.71
C ALA A 87 19.23 -27.54 3.94
N ASN A 88 19.62 -27.64 2.68
CA ASN A 88 19.42 -28.82 1.85
C ASN A 88 20.73 -29.13 1.12
N ASP A 89 21.12 -30.40 1.12
CA ASP A 89 22.36 -30.89 0.48
C ASP A 89 22.11 -31.36 -0.97
N LYS A 90 20.85 -31.39 -1.44
CA LYS A 90 20.50 -31.71 -2.82
C LYS A 90 20.82 -30.55 -3.79
N PRO A 91 21.19 -30.83 -5.05
CA PRO A 91 21.36 -29.80 -6.07
C PRO A 91 20.03 -29.09 -6.39
N SER A 92 20.06 -27.80 -6.73
CA SER A 92 18.87 -26.95 -6.91
C SER A 92 17.82 -27.50 -7.89
N ASN A 93 18.24 -28.35 -8.84
CA ASN A 93 17.37 -28.92 -9.88
C ASN A 93 16.51 -30.10 -9.38
N GLU A 94 16.82 -30.67 -8.21
CA GLU A 94 16.10 -31.81 -7.61
C GLU A 94 15.19 -31.38 -6.45
N ILE A 95 15.09 -30.08 -6.18
CA ILE A 95 14.29 -29.54 -5.08
C ILE A 95 12.91 -29.14 -5.61
N GLU A 96 11.93 -29.97 -5.29
CA GLU A 96 10.53 -29.74 -5.69
C GLU A 96 9.79 -28.75 -4.78
N SER A 97 10.27 -28.51 -3.56
CA SER A 97 9.60 -27.61 -2.61
C SER A 97 10.54 -26.71 -1.83
N TYR A 98 10.07 -25.49 -1.58
CA TYR A 98 10.81 -24.46 -0.86
C TYR A 98 10.05 -24.00 0.40
N PRO A 99 10.76 -23.50 1.43
CA PRO A 99 10.12 -22.91 2.60
C PRO A 99 9.26 -21.68 2.24
N VAL A 100 8.10 -21.56 2.89
CA VAL A 100 7.13 -20.48 2.65
C VAL A 100 7.74 -19.10 2.95
N ARG A 101 7.63 -18.17 1.99
CA ARG A 101 8.24 -16.81 2.07
C ARG A 101 7.33 -15.73 2.64
N GLU A 102 6.04 -16.01 2.79
CA GLU A 102 5.00 -15.03 3.12
C GLU A 102 5.30 -14.26 4.43
N ASN A 103 5.74 -14.96 5.46
CA ASN A 103 6.03 -14.38 6.76
C ASN A 103 7.21 -13.39 6.74
N ILE A 104 8.21 -13.62 5.87
CA ILE A 104 9.33 -12.69 5.66
C ILE A 104 8.81 -11.42 4.99
N ILE A 105 7.96 -11.56 3.98
CA ILE A 105 7.35 -10.43 3.27
C ILE A 105 6.51 -9.58 4.25
N LYS A 106 5.68 -10.21 5.09
CA LYS A 106 4.90 -9.55 6.14
C LYS A 106 5.79 -8.79 7.12
N HIS A 107 6.90 -9.39 7.57
CA HIS A 107 7.87 -8.74 8.45
C HIS A 107 8.52 -7.52 7.78
N ASN A 108 9.00 -7.70 6.55
CA ASN A 108 9.63 -6.65 5.75
C ASN A 108 8.69 -5.47 5.48
N LYS A 109 7.41 -5.73 5.19
CA LYS A 109 6.40 -4.67 5.01
C LYS A 109 6.26 -3.80 6.27
N LYS A 110 6.27 -4.40 7.47
CA LYS A 110 6.23 -3.63 8.73
C LYS A 110 7.41 -2.69 8.88
N ILE A 111 8.62 -3.18 8.59
CA ILE A 111 9.84 -2.36 8.63
C ILE A 111 9.78 -1.24 7.58
N MET A 112 9.32 -1.57 6.38
CA MET A 112 9.15 -0.59 5.29
C MET A 112 8.17 0.52 5.68
N TYR A 113 7.04 0.20 6.32
CA TYR A 113 6.09 1.23 6.79
C TYR A 113 6.67 2.10 7.92
N LEU A 114 7.43 1.49 8.84
CA LEU A 114 8.13 2.24 9.88
C LEU A 114 9.10 3.27 9.26
N PHE A 115 10.03 2.83 8.41
CA PHE A 115 10.96 3.74 7.74
C PHE A 115 10.26 4.71 6.78
N GLY A 116 9.16 4.29 6.14
CA GLY A 116 8.29 5.15 5.33
C GLY A 116 7.71 6.32 6.11
N SER A 117 7.18 6.05 7.31
CA SER A 117 6.66 7.10 8.19
C SER A 117 7.75 8.08 8.65
N ILE A 118 8.92 7.57 9.05
CA ILE A 118 10.09 8.40 9.42
C ILE A 118 10.53 9.28 8.24
N PHE A 119 10.64 8.71 7.05
CA PHE A 119 11.01 9.44 5.84
C PHE A 119 10.04 10.57 5.52
N ILE A 120 8.73 10.29 5.56
CA ILE A 120 7.69 11.30 5.32
C ILE A 120 7.76 12.40 6.37
N TYR A 121 7.84 12.04 7.65
CA TYR A 121 7.92 12.99 8.76
C TYR A 121 9.12 13.95 8.61
N LEU A 122 10.32 13.40 8.37
CA LEU A 122 11.53 14.20 8.16
C LEU A 122 11.42 15.08 6.90
N THR A 123 10.81 14.57 5.83
CA THR A 123 10.60 15.35 4.60
C THR A 123 9.65 16.53 4.85
N VAL A 124 8.56 16.33 5.59
CA VAL A 124 7.63 17.40 5.95
C VAL A 124 8.32 18.47 6.80
N ILE A 125 9.17 18.07 7.76
CA ILE A 125 9.97 19.02 8.55
C ILE A 125 10.89 19.86 7.66
N VAL A 126 11.62 19.22 6.75
CA VAL A 126 12.51 19.95 5.82
C VAL A 126 11.72 20.91 4.95
N LEU A 127 10.60 20.47 4.38
CA LEU A 127 9.73 21.32 3.56
C LEU A 127 9.18 22.52 4.36
N PHE A 128 8.80 22.30 5.62
CA PHE A 128 8.33 23.35 6.51
C PHE A 128 9.41 24.40 6.77
N TYR A 129 10.65 23.99 7.07
CA TYR A 129 11.76 24.93 7.26
C TYR A 129 12.14 25.68 5.97
N LEU A 130 12.11 25.00 4.83
CA LEU A 130 12.33 25.65 3.52
C LEU A 130 11.24 26.69 3.23
N LEU A 131 9.98 26.40 3.55
CA LEU A 131 8.86 27.33 3.39
C LEU A 131 9.02 28.55 4.30
N ILE A 132 9.37 28.36 5.57
CA ILE A 132 9.66 29.47 6.49
C ILE A 132 10.82 30.32 5.96
N GLY A 133 11.92 29.69 5.55
CA GLY A 133 13.08 30.39 4.99
C GLY A 133 12.71 31.22 3.75
N PHE A 134 11.90 30.66 2.85
CA PHE A 134 11.41 31.35 1.66
C PHE A 134 10.55 32.58 2.01
N VAL A 135 9.60 32.43 2.94
CA VAL A 135 8.73 33.54 3.38
C VAL A 135 9.55 34.64 4.04
N LEU A 136 10.47 34.27 4.93
CA LEU A 136 11.31 35.21 5.68
C LEU A 136 12.30 35.96 4.78
N SER A 137 12.90 35.29 3.79
CA SER A 137 13.84 35.89 2.84
C SER A 137 13.24 36.99 1.96
N SER A 138 11.90 37.04 1.84
CA SER A 138 11.20 38.02 1.01
C SER A 138 10.95 39.37 1.72
N LYS A 139 11.16 39.48 3.04
CA LYS A 139 10.71 40.64 3.83
C LYS A 139 11.77 41.30 4.73
N VAL A 140 12.92 40.67 5.00
CA VAL A 140 13.88 41.18 6.01
C VAL A 140 15.34 40.92 5.61
N GLN A 141 16.21 41.93 5.76
CA GLN A 141 17.67 41.73 5.73
C GLN A 141 18.12 41.08 7.05
N PHE A 142 18.59 39.84 6.99
CA PHE A 142 19.00 39.10 8.19
C PHE A 142 20.44 39.45 8.60
N GLY A 143 20.60 39.96 9.83
CA GLY A 143 21.87 39.91 10.54
C GLY A 143 22.11 38.49 11.06
N PHE A 144 23.15 37.81 10.58
CA PHE A 144 23.46 36.44 10.97
C PHE A 144 24.08 36.44 12.38
N VAL A 145 23.26 36.30 13.42
CA VAL A 145 23.75 36.15 14.79
C VAL A 145 24.16 34.69 15.00
N LYS A 146 25.45 34.45 15.24
CA LYS A 146 26.01 33.11 15.43
C LYS A 146 25.44 32.51 16.72
N SER A 147 24.67 31.42 16.60
CA SER A 147 24.13 30.72 17.78
C SER A 147 25.27 30.16 18.64
N PRO A 148 25.26 30.35 19.97
CA PRO A 148 26.24 29.77 20.88
C PRO A 148 26.33 28.23 20.78
N LEU A 149 25.24 27.56 20.37
CA LEU A 149 25.13 26.10 20.28
C LEU A 149 25.20 25.57 18.83
N TRP A 150 25.81 26.31 17.91
CA TRP A 150 25.86 25.96 16.48
C TRP A 150 26.31 24.52 16.21
N ILE A 151 27.29 23.99 16.96
CA ILE A 151 27.78 22.60 16.81
C ILE A 151 26.66 21.58 17.02
N ILE A 152 25.80 21.77 18.02
CA ILE A 152 24.68 20.86 18.32
C ILE A 152 23.66 20.90 17.18
N SER A 153 23.40 22.08 16.62
CA SER A 153 22.51 22.24 15.47
C SER A 153 23.04 21.52 14.22
N PHE A 154 24.35 21.61 13.95
CA PHE A 154 24.96 20.89 12.83
C PHE A 154 24.98 19.37 13.04
N LEU A 155 25.26 18.90 14.26
CA LEU A 155 25.22 17.47 14.59
C LEU A 155 23.81 16.89 14.46
N SER A 156 22.80 17.59 14.98
CA SER A 156 21.40 17.17 14.87
C SER A 156 20.90 17.18 13.42
N ALA A 157 21.26 18.20 12.64
CA ALA A 157 20.99 18.22 11.20
C ALA A 157 21.65 17.05 10.47
N GLY A 158 22.93 16.78 10.75
CA GLY A 158 23.67 15.65 10.19
C GLY A 158 23.03 14.30 10.52
N MET A 159 22.63 14.09 11.78
CA MET A 159 21.91 12.89 12.21
C MET A 159 20.54 12.76 11.51
N GLY A 160 19.83 13.87 11.33
CA GLY A 160 18.57 13.91 10.58
C GLY A 160 18.75 13.51 9.11
N ILE A 161 19.78 14.03 8.43
CA ILE A 161 20.12 13.67 7.05
C ILE A 161 20.50 12.20 6.94
N MET A 162 21.32 11.70 7.87
CA MET A 162 21.72 10.29 7.91
C MET A 162 20.50 9.38 8.09
N LEU A 163 19.59 9.71 9.00
CA LEU A 163 18.36 8.95 9.23
C LEU A 163 17.41 9.02 8.02
N TRP A 164 17.30 10.18 7.37
CA TRP A 164 16.52 10.36 6.15
C TRP A 164 17.05 9.47 5.01
N ALA A 165 18.37 9.49 4.78
CA ALA A 165 19.02 8.64 3.78
C ALA A 165 18.89 7.15 4.10
N LEU A 166 19.07 6.75 5.36
CA LEU A 166 18.87 5.37 5.81
C LEU A 166 17.43 4.90 5.61
N SER A 167 16.46 5.78 5.86
CA SER A 167 15.04 5.48 5.66
C SER A 167 14.73 5.26 4.18
N PHE A 168 15.21 6.14 3.31
CA PHE A 168 15.07 6.00 1.86
C PHE A 168 15.72 4.70 1.33
N TYR A 169 16.95 4.41 1.78
CA TYR A 169 17.66 3.17 1.44
C TYR A 169 16.86 1.94 1.89
N SER A 170 16.36 1.95 3.13
CA SER A 170 15.61 0.81 3.68
C SER A 170 14.34 0.53 2.87
N ILE A 171 13.57 1.57 2.52
CA ILE A 171 12.33 1.43 1.73
C ILE A 171 12.64 0.83 0.35
N THR A 172 13.59 1.41 -0.38
CA THR A 172 13.93 0.97 -1.74
C THR A 172 14.49 -0.44 -1.75
N LYS A 173 15.38 -0.77 -0.81
CA LYS A 173 16.01 -2.07 -0.70
C LYS A 173 15.01 -3.17 -0.33
N ILE A 174 14.14 -2.92 0.65
CA ILE A 174 13.10 -3.87 1.07
C ILE A 174 12.07 -4.09 -0.04
N LYS A 175 11.63 -3.02 -0.72
CA LYS A 175 10.68 -3.13 -1.82
C LYS A 175 11.20 -4.02 -2.95
N GLY A 176 12.46 -3.83 -3.36
CA GLY A 176 13.10 -4.68 -4.37
C GLY A 176 13.31 -6.13 -3.92
N SER A 177 13.55 -6.36 -2.62
CA SER A 177 13.65 -7.70 -2.04
C SER A 177 12.30 -8.43 -2.01
N ASN A 178 11.25 -7.77 -1.52
CA ASN A 178 9.91 -8.34 -1.48
C ASN A 178 9.39 -8.68 -2.88
N LYS A 179 9.66 -7.85 -3.90
CA LYS A 179 9.31 -8.15 -5.29
C LYS A 179 9.95 -9.46 -5.79
N ARG A 180 11.23 -9.69 -5.46
CA ARG A 180 11.93 -10.93 -5.83
C ARG A 180 11.41 -12.15 -5.07
N LEU A 181 11.11 -12.00 -3.78
CA LEU A 181 10.52 -13.06 -2.97
C LEU A 181 9.12 -13.46 -3.46
N LEU A 182 8.31 -12.48 -3.88
CA LEU A 182 6.99 -12.73 -4.49
C LEU A 182 7.11 -13.48 -5.83
N GLY A 183 8.11 -13.14 -6.65
CA GLY A 183 8.39 -13.88 -7.88
C GLY A 183 8.75 -15.36 -7.62
N GLU A 184 9.57 -15.63 -6.60
CA GLU A 184 9.95 -16.99 -6.18
C GLU A 184 8.76 -17.76 -5.57
N SER A 185 7.88 -17.09 -4.80
CA SER A 185 6.68 -17.72 -4.26
C SER A 185 5.70 -18.10 -5.37
N ASN A 186 5.46 -17.21 -6.35
CA ASN A 186 4.52 -17.48 -7.43
C ASN A 186 4.94 -18.68 -8.29
N HIS A 187 6.26 -18.91 -8.45
CA HIS A 187 6.80 -20.08 -9.14
C HIS A 187 6.67 -21.40 -8.36
N SER A 188 6.53 -21.34 -7.03
CA SER A 188 6.36 -22.51 -6.15
C SER A 188 4.90 -22.77 -5.77
N LEU A 189 4.00 -21.82 -6.05
CA LEU A 189 2.58 -21.83 -5.66
C LEU A 189 1.62 -22.28 -6.77
N GLU A 190 2.09 -22.72 -7.94
CA GLU A 190 1.23 -23.42 -8.92
C GLU A 190 0.65 -24.75 -8.39
N SER A 191 0.91 -25.12 -7.13
CA SER A 191 0.43 -26.37 -6.52
C SER A 191 -0.30 -26.26 -5.18
N ASN A 192 -0.50 -25.07 -4.56
CA ASN A 192 -1.36 -24.98 -3.37
C ASN A 192 -1.85 -23.55 -3.08
N ASP A 193 -3.17 -23.44 -2.92
CA ASP A 193 -3.93 -22.28 -2.42
C ASP A 193 -3.32 -21.73 -1.11
N SER A 194 -2.96 -20.44 -1.07
CA SER A 194 -3.10 -19.58 0.13
C SER A 194 -2.53 -18.15 -0.01
N LEU A 195 -3.38 -17.22 0.41
CA LEU A 195 -3.16 -15.90 1.01
C LEU A 195 -2.34 -14.91 0.19
N GLU A 196 -2.98 -14.38 -0.85
CA GLU A 196 -2.53 -13.23 -1.60
C GLU A 196 -2.56 -11.92 -0.78
N SER A 197 -1.51 -11.10 -0.94
CA SER A 197 -1.35 -9.81 -0.27
C SER A 197 -1.70 -8.66 -1.22
N ASN A 198 -2.13 -7.48 -0.73
CA ASN A 198 -2.52 -6.32 -1.56
C ASN A 198 -1.56 -5.94 -2.73
N ASP A 199 -0.28 -6.32 -2.66
CA ASP A 199 0.74 -6.11 -3.70
C ASP A 199 0.49 -6.98 -4.95
N SER A 200 -0.05 -8.20 -4.79
CA SER A 200 -0.38 -9.11 -5.90
C SER A 200 -1.66 -8.70 -6.63
N LEU A 201 -2.60 -8.05 -5.93
CA LEU A 201 -3.79 -7.45 -6.51
C LEU A 201 -3.44 -6.22 -7.37
N GLU A 202 -2.47 -5.41 -6.94
CA GLU A 202 -1.91 -4.32 -7.78
C GLU A 202 -1.26 -4.85 -9.06
N SER A 203 -0.49 -5.95 -8.98
CA SER A 203 0.08 -6.56 -10.18
C SER A 203 -0.97 -7.17 -11.11
N ARG A 204 -1.98 -7.88 -10.59
CA ARG A 204 -3.07 -8.46 -11.42
C ARG A 204 -3.86 -7.40 -12.17
N GLN A 205 -4.21 -6.30 -11.50
CA GLN A 205 -4.92 -5.21 -12.17
C GLN A 205 -4.00 -4.44 -13.15
N GLU A 206 -2.68 -4.43 -12.95
CA GLU A 206 -1.75 -3.91 -13.96
C GLU A 206 -1.66 -4.81 -15.19
N GLU A 207 -1.79 -6.13 -15.03
CA GLU A 207 -1.84 -7.10 -16.14
C GLU A 207 -3.16 -7.06 -16.92
N GLU A 208 -4.31 -6.92 -16.25
CA GLU A 208 -5.63 -6.83 -16.90
C GLU A 208 -5.94 -5.44 -17.49
N ARG A 209 -5.08 -4.44 -17.27
CA ARG A 209 -5.30 -3.07 -17.78
C ARG A 209 -5.03 -3.00 -19.29
N PRO A 210 -5.96 -2.43 -20.07
CA PRO A 210 -5.73 -2.23 -21.49
C PRO A 210 -4.54 -1.31 -21.73
N SER A 211 -3.74 -1.64 -22.74
CA SER A 211 -2.53 -0.87 -23.04
C SER A 211 -2.89 0.55 -23.50
N ARG A 212 -1.97 1.51 -23.32
CA ARG A 212 -2.20 2.89 -23.78
C ARG A 212 -2.47 2.96 -25.29
N GLU A 213 -1.83 2.09 -26.06
CA GLU A 213 -2.00 2.05 -27.51
C GLU A 213 -3.36 1.45 -27.90
N GLU A 214 -3.80 0.41 -27.21
CA GLU A 214 -5.14 -0.16 -27.38
C GLU A 214 -6.23 0.87 -27.08
N ILE A 215 -6.12 1.62 -25.97
CA ILE A 215 -7.07 2.70 -25.64
C ILE A 215 -7.08 3.78 -26.74
N LYS A 216 -5.91 4.15 -27.28
CA LYS A 216 -5.81 5.12 -28.37
C LYS A 216 -6.46 4.61 -29.66
N GLN A 217 -6.24 3.34 -30.02
CA GLN A 217 -6.85 2.72 -31.20
C GLN A 217 -8.37 2.65 -31.06
N LEU A 218 -8.87 2.16 -29.93
CA LEU A 218 -10.30 2.08 -29.66
C LEU A 218 -10.95 3.47 -29.63
N ARG A 219 -10.24 4.50 -29.17
CA ARG A 219 -10.69 5.90 -29.24
C ARG A 219 -10.75 6.43 -30.68
N ARG A 220 -9.74 6.12 -31.51
CA ARG A 220 -9.71 6.50 -32.93
C ARG A 220 -10.83 5.83 -33.73
N SER A 221 -11.14 4.57 -33.40
CA SER A 221 -12.26 3.82 -34.00
C SER A 221 -13.65 4.28 -33.54
N GLY A 222 -13.75 5.22 -32.59
CA GLY A 222 -15.03 5.71 -32.07
C GLY A 222 -15.80 4.71 -31.20
N GLN A 223 -15.17 3.59 -30.82
CA GLN A 223 -15.76 2.52 -30.01
C GLN A 223 -15.75 2.83 -28.50
N ILE A 224 -14.89 3.75 -28.05
CA ILE A 224 -14.80 4.14 -26.64
C ILE A 224 -15.39 5.52 -26.36
N VAL A 225 -16.14 5.62 -25.27
CA VAL A 225 -16.61 6.87 -24.66
C VAL A 225 -15.93 7.02 -23.29
N VAL A 226 -15.39 8.21 -23.00
CA VAL A 226 -14.72 8.50 -21.72
C VAL A 226 -15.59 9.44 -20.91
N LYS A 227 -15.93 9.08 -19.67
CA LYS A 227 -16.64 9.95 -18.73
C LYS A 227 -15.85 10.09 -17.43
N ARG A 228 -16.02 11.21 -16.74
CA ARG A 228 -15.35 11.48 -15.46
C ARG A 228 -16.38 11.61 -14.34
N LYS A 229 -16.08 10.98 -13.20
CA LYS A 229 -16.87 11.06 -11.98
C LYS A 229 -15.91 11.27 -10.81
N TYR A 230 -15.88 12.47 -10.26
CA TYR A 230 -15.01 12.80 -9.14
C TYR A 230 -15.73 12.55 -7.80
N ALA A 231 -14.95 12.24 -6.76
CA ALA A 231 -15.44 12.10 -5.38
C ALA A 231 -16.64 11.13 -5.24
N TRP A 232 -16.67 10.07 -6.06
CA TRP A 232 -17.74 9.08 -6.02
C TRP A 232 -17.69 8.22 -4.75
N THR A 233 -16.52 8.07 -4.12
CA THR A 233 -16.33 7.35 -2.85
C THR A 233 -17.14 7.96 -1.69
N TYR A 234 -17.56 9.22 -1.83
CA TYR A 234 -18.40 9.91 -0.84
C TYR A 234 -19.91 9.68 -1.06
N ALA A 235 -20.30 9.04 -2.17
CA ALA A 235 -21.65 8.64 -2.52
C ALA A 235 -21.63 7.44 -3.49
N PRO A 236 -21.18 6.25 -3.01
CA PRO A 236 -20.98 5.08 -3.87
C PRO A 236 -22.27 4.60 -4.54
N ASP A 237 -23.40 4.68 -3.85
CA ASP A 237 -24.74 4.38 -4.37
C ASP A 237 -25.08 5.16 -5.65
N LYS A 238 -24.65 6.42 -5.73
CA LYS A 238 -24.86 7.26 -6.92
C LYS A 238 -23.90 6.91 -8.06
N LEU A 239 -22.77 6.30 -7.75
CA LEU A 239 -21.88 5.75 -8.77
C LEU A 239 -22.47 4.48 -9.34
N GLU A 240 -22.88 3.55 -8.49
CA GLU A 240 -23.47 2.27 -8.85
C GLU A 240 -24.63 2.49 -9.84
N LYS A 241 -25.66 3.23 -9.43
CA LYS A 241 -26.79 3.58 -10.30
C LYS A 241 -26.37 4.26 -11.60
N TRP A 242 -25.36 5.12 -11.54
CA TRP A 242 -24.87 5.81 -12.73
C TRP A 242 -24.20 4.83 -13.71
N LEU A 243 -23.43 3.85 -13.22
CA LEU A 243 -22.82 2.81 -14.04
C LEU A 243 -23.88 1.87 -14.63
N GLU A 244 -24.88 1.48 -13.84
CA GLU A 244 -26.02 0.66 -14.29
C GLU A 244 -26.76 1.37 -15.43
N THR A 245 -27.07 2.66 -15.28
CA THR A 245 -27.68 3.46 -16.36
C THR A 245 -26.78 3.56 -17.59
N MET A 246 -25.44 3.57 -17.46
CA MET A 246 -24.56 3.55 -18.63
C MET A 246 -24.68 2.21 -19.38
N GLU A 247 -24.69 1.08 -18.66
CA GLU A 247 -24.86 -0.26 -19.25
C GLU A 247 -26.20 -0.42 -19.97
N GLU A 248 -27.29 0.11 -19.39
CA GLU A 248 -28.62 0.13 -20.01
C GLU A 248 -28.67 0.97 -21.29
N ASN A 249 -27.82 1.99 -21.40
CA ASN A 249 -27.68 2.80 -22.61
C ASN A 249 -26.70 2.19 -23.63
N GLY A 250 -26.25 0.94 -23.43
CA GLY A 250 -25.28 0.29 -24.30
C GLY A 250 -23.85 0.83 -24.15
N LEU A 251 -23.53 1.45 -23.02
CA LEU A 251 -22.18 1.87 -22.67
C LEU A 251 -21.62 0.92 -21.62
N HIS A 252 -20.85 -0.08 -22.07
CA HIS A 252 -20.27 -1.09 -21.21
C HIS A 252 -19.03 -0.57 -20.52
N LEU A 253 -18.97 -0.66 -19.19
CA LEU A 253 -17.77 -0.26 -18.47
C LEU A 253 -16.61 -1.17 -18.89
N TYR A 254 -15.61 -0.58 -19.53
CA TYR A 254 -14.45 -1.28 -20.02
C TYR A 254 -13.32 -1.28 -19.00
N TYR A 255 -12.98 -0.08 -18.49
CA TYR A 255 -11.92 0.05 -17.48
C TYR A 255 -12.07 1.37 -16.70
N VAL A 256 -11.53 1.38 -15.47
CA VAL A 256 -11.45 2.57 -14.62
C VAL A 256 -10.00 3.01 -14.48
N GLY A 257 -9.73 4.28 -14.76
CA GLY A 257 -8.41 4.91 -14.67
C GLY A 257 -7.77 4.75 -13.30
N LYS A 258 -6.43 4.83 -13.24
CA LYS A 258 -5.63 4.64 -12.02
C LYS A 258 -6.04 5.53 -10.84
N THR A 259 -6.60 6.71 -11.10
CA THR A 259 -7.08 7.64 -10.06
C THR A 259 -8.48 7.32 -9.56
N GLY A 260 -9.18 6.35 -10.18
CA GLY A 260 -10.58 6.03 -9.90
C GLY A 260 -11.58 7.05 -10.45
N ALA A 261 -11.15 8.17 -11.03
CA ALA A 261 -12.05 9.26 -11.43
C ALA A 261 -12.48 9.23 -12.91
N THR A 262 -11.82 8.42 -13.73
CA THR A 262 -12.07 8.35 -15.18
C THR A 262 -12.56 6.96 -15.55
N PHE A 263 -13.70 6.89 -16.23
CA PHE A 263 -14.38 5.67 -16.61
C PHE A 263 -14.41 5.58 -18.13
N TYR A 264 -13.92 4.47 -18.66
CA TYR A 264 -13.84 4.19 -20.09
C TYR A 264 -14.92 3.19 -20.42
N PHE A 265 -15.79 3.55 -21.34
CA PHE A 265 -16.92 2.72 -21.77
C PHE A 265 -16.71 2.27 -23.21
N LYS A 266 -16.98 1.00 -23.49
CA LYS A 266 -17.07 0.47 -24.85
C LYS A 266 -18.53 0.48 -25.28
N LYS A 267 -18.81 0.96 -26.49
CA LYS A 267 -20.16 0.90 -27.07
C LYS A 267 -20.53 -0.56 -27.33
N GLY A 268 -21.74 -0.94 -26.94
CA GLY A 268 -22.32 -2.25 -27.15
C GLY A 268 -23.83 -2.21 -27.07
N THR A 269 -24.45 -3.38 -26.92
CA THR A 269 -25.91 -3.52 -26.82
C THR A 269 -26.36 -3.37 -25.37
N PRO A 270 -27.47 -2.69 -25.07
CA PRO A 270 -28.02 -2.60 -23.71
C PRO A 270 -28.00 -3.93 -22.95
N ARG A 271 -27.46 -3.93 -21.73
CA ARG A 271 -27.45 -5.10 -20.83
C ARG A 271 -27.69 -4.69 -19.37
N LYS A 272 -28.02 -5.67 -18.54
CA LYS A 272 -28.26 -5.50 -17.11
C LYS A 272 -27.04 -5.95 -16.32
N VAL A 273 -26.39 -5.01 -15.65
CA VAL A 273 -25.24 -5.26 -14.77
C VAL A 273 -25.52 -4.56 -13.45
N SER A 274 -25.29 -5.25 -12.34
CA SER A 274 -25.28 -4.63 -11.02
C SER A 274 -23.86 -4.23 -10.66
N TYR A 275 -23.71 -3.04 -10.09
CA TYR A 275 -22.43 -2.56 -9.57
C TYR A 275 -22.47 -2.44 -8.06
N CYS A 276 -21.37 -2.80 -7.40
CA CYS A 276 -21.22 -2.61 -5.97
C CYS A 276 -19.84 -2.05 -5.63
N ALA A 277 -19.82 -0.87 -5.01
CA ALA A 277 -18.63 -0.21 -4.51
C ALA A 277 -18.48 -0.52 -3.01
N VAL A 278 -17.52 -1.39 -2.71
CA VAL A 278 -17.26 -1.89 -1.36
C VAL A 278 -16.04 -1.16 -0.78
N TYR A 279 -16.18 -0.62 0.43
CA TYR A 279 -15.02 -0.11 1.17
C TYR A 279 -14.46 -1.16 2.15
N GLN A 280 -13.15 -1.35 2.14
CA GLN A 280 -12.47 -2.35 2.94
C GLN A 280 -11.27 -1.72 3.64
N ASN A 281 -11.03 -2.14 4.88
CA ASN A 281 -9.83 -1.73 5.62
C ASN A 281 -8.64 -2.66 5.32
N TYR A 282 -8.92 -3.90 4.91
CA TYR A 282 -7.98 -4.90 4.45
C TYR A 282 -8.72 -5.82 3.48
N ILE A 283 -8.04 -6.31 2.45
CA ILE A 283 -8.60 -7.29 1.53
C ILE A 283 -8.32 -8.67 2.13
N ASP A 284 -9.37 -9.42 2.40
CA ASP A 284 -9.29 -10.84 2.73
C ASP A 284 -9.43 -11.62 1.42
N GLU A 285 -8.52 -12.53 1.13
CA GLU A 285 -8.58 -13.36 -0.07
C GLU A 285 -9.82 -14.26 -0.05
N ALA A 286 -10.22 -14.74 1.13
CA ALA A 286 -11.47 -15.50 1.28
C ALA A 286 -12.67 -14.66 0.84
N TYR A 287 -12.64 -13.34 1.07
CA TYR A 287 -13.67 -12.42 0.59
C TYR A 287 -13.64 -12.29 -0.94
N TYR A 288 -12.46 -12.18 -1.55
CA TYR A 288 -12.32 -12.07 -3.01
C TYR A 288 -12.80 -13.35 -3.72
N THR A 289 -12.30 -14.51 -3.29
CA THR A 289 -12.64 -15.81 -3.90
C THR A 289 -14.13 -16.10 -3.76
N PHE A 290 -14.72 -15.84 -2.58
CA PHE A 290 -16.15 -15.99 -2.37
C PHE A 290 -17.01 -15.18 -3.36
N HIS A 291 -16.67 -13.92 -3.61
CA HIS A 291 -17.42 -13.10 -4.56
C HIS A 291 -17.19 -13.51 -6.01
N LYS A 292 -15.96 -13.92 -6.36
CA LYS A 292 -15.65 -14.42 -7.70
C LYS A 292 -16.41 -15.70 -8.01
N GLU A 293 -16.48 -16.64 -7.06
CA GLU A 293 -17.29 -17.86 -7.16
C GLU A 293 -18.79 -17.55 -7.29
N ALA A 294 -19.27 -16.48 -6.65
CA ALA A 294 -20.64 -15.98 -6.80
C ALA A 294 -20.89 -15.22 -8.12
N GLY A 295 -19.93 -15.19 -9.05
CA GLY A 295 -20.05 -14.55 -10.36
C GLY A 295 -19.73 -13.06 -10.40
N TRP A 296 -19.24 -12.47 -9.30
CA TRP A 296 -18.83 -11.07 -9.29
C TRP A 296 -17.45 -10.90 -9.93
N LYS A 297 -17.34 -9.94 -10.84
CA LYS A 297 -16.08 -9.51 -11.44
C LYS A 297 -15.58 -8.23 -10.80
N GLN A 298 -14.33 -8.22 -10.34
CA GLN A 298 -13.67 -7.01 -9.86
C GLN A 298 -13.21 -6.16 -11.05
N ILE A 299 -13.66 -4.91 -11.15
CA ILE A 299 -13.28 -3.99 -12.23
C ILE A 299 -12.24 -2.98 -11.78
N TYR A 300 -12.31 -2.56 -10.52
CA TYR A 300 -11.42 -1.54 -10.00
C TYR A 300 -11.14 -1.74 -8.53
N PHE A 301 -9.95 -1.35 -8.09
CA PHE A 301 -9.71 -1.05 -6.70
C PHE A 301 -8.76 0.14 -6.54
N THR A 302 -8.81 0.78 -5.37
CA THR A 302 -7.98 1.95 -5.08
C THR A 302 -6.56 1.52 -4.66
N PRO A 303 -5.50 2.06 -5.30
CA PRO A 303 -4.10 1.70 -5.01
C PRO A 303 -3.53 2.35 -3.73
N PHE A 304 -4.39 2.90 -2.86
CA PHE A 304 -3.96 3.58 -1.64
C PHE A 304 -4.33 2.75 -0.41
N ASN A 305 -3.30 2.33 0.35
CA ASN A 305 -3.42 1.41 1.48
C ASN A 305 -4.28 1.88 2.68
N PHE A 306 -4.74 3.13 2.69
CA PHE A 306 -5.51 3.67 3.82
C PHE A 306 -7.02 3.70 3.58
N GLN A 307 -7.47 3.61 2.32
CA GLN A 307 -8.88 3.60 1.96
C GLN A 307 -9.07 2.73 0.71
N ILE A 308 -9.19 1.43 0.93
CA ILE A 308 -9.36 0.47 -0.15
C ILE A 308 -10.83 0.51 -0.55
N TRP A 309 -11.09 0.97 -1.76
CA TRP A 309 -12.38 0.84 -2.40
C TRP A 309 -12.25 -0.17 -3.50
N THR A 310 -13.18 -1.12 -3.59
CA THR A 310 -13.25 -2.10 -4.67
C THR A 310 -14.58 -1.96 -5.38
N LEU A 311 -14.54 -1.89 -6.70
CA LEU A 311 -15.73 -1.87 -7.55
C LEU A 311 -15.91 -3.25 -8.18
N TRP A 312 -17.05 -3.84 -7.88
CA TRP A 312 -17.48 -5.12 -8.41
C TRP A 312 -18.62 -4.93 -9.40
N SER A 313 -18.72 -5.84 -10.36
CA SER A 313 -19.81 -5.93 -11.33
C SER A 313 -20.33 -7.36 -11.44
N HIS A 314 -21.63 -7.51 -11.64
CA HIS A 314 -22.25 -8.81 -11.93
C HIS A 314 -23.36 -8.62 -12.97
N GLU A 315 -23.27 -9.37 -14.07
CA GLU A 315 -24.24 -9.32 -15.17
C GLU A 315 -25.36 -10.32 -14.91
N TYR A 316 -26.61 -9.89 -15.10
CA TYR A 316 -27.81 -10.69 -14.82
C TYR A 316 -28.82 -10.59 -15.96
N ALA A 317 -29.70 -11.57 -16.09
CA ALA A 317 -30.67 -11.60 -17.19
C ALA A 317 -31.84 -10.62 -16.95
N ILE A 318 -32.46 -10.18 -18.04
CA ILE A 318 -33.65 -9.33 -17.97
C ILE A 318 -34.80 -10.13 -17.34
N GLY A 319 -35.24 -9.72 -16.15
CA GLY A 319 -36.30 -10.38 -15.38
C GLY A 319 -35.79 -11.15 -14.15
N GLU A 320 -34.48 -11.31 -14.00
CA GLU A 320 -33.87 -11.80 -12.75
C GLU A 320 -33.77 -10.69 -11.71
N GLU A 321 -33.80 -11.07 -10.42
CA GLU A 321 -33.53 -10.13 -9.35
C GLU A 321 -32.07 -9.67 -9.40
N PRO A 322 -31.80 -8.37 -9.18
CA PRO A 322 -30.45 -7.85 -9.24
C PRO A 322 -29.58 -8.49 -8.14
N PRO A 323 -28.40 -9.01 -8.49
CA PRO A 323 -27.52 -9.64 -7.51
C PRO A 323 -27.00 -8.60 -6.52
N HIS A 324 -27.01 -8.95 -5.23
CA HIS A 324 -26.54 -8.08 -4.16
C HIS A 324 -25.34 -8.70 -3.45
N ILE A 325 -24.24 -7.94 -3.32
CA ILE A 325 -23.06 -8.37 -2.55
C ILE A 325 -23.38 -8.51 -1.05
N TYR A 326 -24.25 -7.65 -0.52
CA TYR A 326 -24.65 -7.70 0.87
C TYR A 326 -26.03 -8.32 1.00
N SER A 327 -26.12 -9.44 1.70
CA SER A 327 -27.38 -10.12 1.99
C SER A 327 -28.19 -9.41 3.10
N ASP A 328 -27.53 -8.63 3.97
CA ASP A 328 -28.16 -7.96 5.11
C ASP A 328 -27.94 -6.43 5.11
N LYS A 329 -29.03 -5.69 5.25
CA LYS A 329 -29.08 -4.22 5.39
C LYS A 329 -28.25 -3.72 6.58
N SER A 330 -28.17 -4.50 7.66
CA SER A 330 -27.42 -4.12 8.86
C SER A 330 -25.93 -3.87 8.56
N ASN A 331 -25.35 -4.70 7.68
CA ASN A 331 -23.96 -4.60 7.25
C ASN A 331 -23.72 -3.37 6.38
N GLN A 332 -24.62 -3.09 5.43
CA GLN A 332 -24.56 -1.88 4.60
C GLN A 332 -24.66 -0.61 5.44
N LEU A 333 -25.52 -0.58 6.45
CA LEU A 333 -25.69 0.57 7.34
C LEU A 333 -24.44 0.79 8.21
N LYS A 334 -23.90 -0.27 8.80
CA LYS A 334 -22.65 -0.21 9.58
C LYS A 334 -21.49 0.30 8.73
N HIS A 335 -21.46 -0.13 7.47
CA HIS A 335 -20.48 0.29 6.48
C HIS A 335 -20.60 1.79 6.14
N ALA A 336 -21.80 2.25 5.78
CA ALA A 336 -22.06 3.65 5.46
C ALA A 336 -21.78 4.58 6.65
N LYS A 337 -22.10 4.15 7.88
CA LYS A 337 -21.78 4.89 9.12
C LYS A 337 -20.28 5.04 9.30
N ARG A 338 -19.52 3.96 9.08
CA ARG A 338 -18.06 3.96 9.20
C ARG A 338 -17.44 4.94 8.19
N ILE A 339 -17.87 4.90 6.93
CA ILE A 339 -17.41 5.84 5.90
C ILE A 339 -17.65 7.28 6.34
N ALA A 340 -18.87 7.61 6.76
CA ALA A 340 -19.21 8.97 7.21
C ALA A 340 -18.34 9.41 8.39
N ALA A 341 -18.17 8.54 9.40
CA ALA A 341 -17.32 8.84 10.55
C ALA A 341 -15.86 9.07 10.16
N THR A 342 -15.26 8.17 9.36
CA THR A 342 -13.86 8.27 8.93
C THR A 342 -13.60 9.57 8.15
N TYR A 343 -14.44 9.90 7.17
CA TYR A 343 -14.26 11.13 6.39
C TYR A 343 -14.56 12.39 7.20
N SER A 344 -15.47 12.36 8.16
CA SER A 344 -15.70 13.45 9.10
C SER A 344 -14.48 13.70 9.99
N CYS A 345 -13.86 12.67 10.56
CA CYS A 345 -12.65 12.81 11.37
C CYS A 345 -11.49 13.47 10.62
N ILE A 346 -11.40 13.26 9.30
CA ILE A 346 -10.36 13.87 8.47
C ILE A 346 -10.75 15.31 8.07
N SER A 347 -12.00 15.52 7.67
CA SER A 347 -12.43 16.76 7.03
C SER A 347 -12.78 17.87 8.04
N ILE A 348 -13.37 17.53 9.18
CA ILE A 348 -13.84 18.52 10.17
C ILE A 348 -12.67 19.32 10.77
N PRO A 349 -11.55 18.71 11.22
CA PRO A 349 -10.42 19.49 11.74
C PRO A 349 -9.87 20.49 10.72
N ILE A 350 -9.80 20.10 9.43
CA ILE A 350 -9.36 20.99 8.35
C ILE A 350 -10.29 22.19 8.22
N VAL A 351 -11.61 21.94 8.20
CA VAL A 351 -12.62 23.01 8.12
C VAL A 351 -12.54 23.93 9.34
N VAL A 352 -12.42 23.39 10.55
CA VAL A 352 -12.32 24.17 11.80
C VAL A 352 -11.08 25.06 11.79
N VAL A 353 -9.91 24.54 11.40
CA VAL A 353 -8.68 25.35 11.32
C VAL A 353 -8.84 26.51 10.34
N HIS A 354 -9.48 26.28 9.18
CA HIS A 354 -9.72 27.37 8.23
C HIS A 354 -10.77 28.37 8.71
N LEU A 355 -11.80 27.94 9.45
CA LEU A 355 -12.77 28.85 10.07
C LEU A 355 -12.11 29.73 11.14
N LEU A 356 -11.22 29.18 11.97
CA LEU A 356 -10.47 29.95 12.97
C LEU A 356 -9.59 31.00 12.30
N LYS A 357 -8.88 30.65 11.21
CA LYS A 357 -8.08 31.60 10.42
C LYS A 357 -8.93 32.74 9.85
N ILE A 358 -10.12 32.44 9.33
CA ILE A 358 -11.05 33.48 8.86
C ILE A 358 -11.43 34.43 10.00
N GLY A 359 -11.64 33.90 11.21
CA GLY A 359 -11.87 34.69 12.42
C GLY A 359 -10.71 35.65 12.72
N GLU A 360 -9.46 35.15 12.70
CA GLU A 360 -8.26 35.98 12.90
C GLU A 360 -8.16 37.10 11.84
N TYR A 361 -8.40 36.78 10.56
CA TYR A 361 -8.42 37.77 9.49
C TYR A 361 -9.50 38.85 9.67
N SER A 362 -10.67 38.48 10.20
CA SER A 362 -11.75 39.44 10.46
C SER A 362 -11.40 40.47 11.55
N GLN A 363 -10.62 40.05 12.56
CA GLN A 363 -10.09 40.97 13.58
C GLN A 363 -8.98 41.87 13.02
N LEU A 364 -8.14 41.33 12.13
CA LEU A 364 -7.06 42.08 11.47
C LEU A 364 -7.59 43.15 10.49
N LEU A 365 -8.70 42.88 9.79
CA LEU A 365 -9.39 43.83 8.89
C LEU A 365 -9.75 45.15 9.57
N HIS A 366 -9.97 45.14 10.89
CA HIS A 366 -10.33 46.33 11.66
C HIS A 366 -9.10 47.23 11.97
N ILE A 367 -7.88 46.72 11.79
CA ILE A 367 -6.65 47.38 12.27
C ILE A 367 -5.69 47.74 11.11
N GLN A 368 -5.67 46.98 10.01
CA GLN A 368 -4.72 47.16 8.91
C GLN A 368 -5.34 46.94 7.51
N ASN A 369 -4.73 47.56 6.49
CA ASN A 369 -5.02 47.29 5.08
C ASN A 369 -4.55 45.87 4.70
N PHE A 370 -5.41 45.12 4.01
CA PHE A 370 -5.09 43.76 3.57
C PHE A 370 -4.04 43.73 2.46
N ASP A 371 -3.05 42.86 2.60
CA ASP A 371 -2.13 42.51 1.52
C ASP A 371 -2.79 41.52 0.55
N LEU A 372 -2.43 41.57 -0.73
CA LEU A 372 -2.90 40.66 -1.78
C LEU A 372 -2.67 39.19 -1.40
N SER A 373 -1.55 38.91 -0.73
CA SER A 373 -1.22 37.56 -0.24
C SER A 373 -2.25 37.04 0.77
N GLN A 374 -2.74 37.90 1.66
CA GLN A 374 -3.76 37.56 2.67
C GLN A 374 -5.13 37.37 2.03
N MET A 375 -5.48 38.18 1.04
CA MET A 375 -6.70 38.02 0.24
C MET A 375 -6.74 36.66 -0.48
N ILE A 376 -5.62 36.26 -1.12
CA ILE A 376 -5.53 34.94 -1.78
C ILE A 376 -5.65 33.80 -0.76
N GLN A 377 -5.01 33.91 0.41
CA GLN A 377 -5.10 32.91 1.47
C GLN A 377 -6.54 32.77 2.01
N LEU A 378 -7.26 33.88 2.17
CA LEU A 378 -8.65 33.90 2.59
C LEU A 378 -9.55 33.19 1.57
N LEU A 379 -9.43 33.55 0.29
CA LEU A 379 -10.19 32.92 -0.81
C LEU A 379 -9.92 31.41 -0.89
N LEU A 380 -8.66 31.00 -0.78
CA LEU A 380 -8.29 29.59 -0.78
C LEU A 380 -8.86 28.86 0.44
N GLY A 381 -8.84 29.49 1.63
CA GLY A 381 -9.43 28.94 2.85
C GLY A 381 -10.94 28.71 2.71
N ILE A 382 -11.66 29.68 2.14
CA ILE A 382 -13.10 29.56 1.85
C ILE A 382 -13.35 28.40 0.88
N LEU A 383 -12.56 28.30 -0.19
CA LEU A 383 -12.65 27.19 -1.15
C LEU A 383 -12.44 25.83 -0.47
N VAL A 384 -11.44 25.71 0.41
CA VAL A 384 -11.17 24.49 1.18
C VAL A 384 -12.37 24.14 2.06
N ILE A 385 -12.96 25.11 2.76
CA ILE A 385 -14.17 24.89 3.58
C ILE A 385 -15.32 24.34 2.72
N PHE A 386 -15.58 24.93 1.55
CA PHE A 386 -16.63 24.44 0.66
C PHE A 386 -16.36 23.03 0.15
N ILE A 387 -15.11 22.74 -0.26
CA ILE A 387 -14.74 21.41 -0.74
C ILE A 387 -14.92 20.37 0.38
N PHE A 388 -14.23 20.50 1.50
CA PHE A 388 -14.26 19.49 2.58
C PHE A 388 -15.61 19.44 3.30
N GLY A 389 -16.30 20.58 3.44
CA GLY A 389 -17.67 20.65 3.93
C GLY A 389 -18.62 19.88 3.03
N SER A 390 -18.57 20.10 1.72
CA SER A 390 -19.43 19.39 0.76
C SER A 390 -19.18 17.87 0.74
N LEU A 391 -17.92 17.43 0.87
CA LEU A 391 -17.56 16.02 0.96
C LEU A 391 -18.11 15.37 2.23
N THR A 392 -18.00 16.06 3.37
CA THR A 392 -18.57 15.62 4.64
C THR A 392 -20.08 15.46 4.51
N ILE A 393 -20.77 16.48 4.01
CA ILE A 393 -22.23 16.45 3.80
C ILE A 393 -22.63 15.27 2.89
N ARG A 394 -21.90 15.02 1.79
CA ARG A 394 -22.19 13.91 0.87
C ARG A 394 -22.18 12.55 1.56
N THR A 395 -21.20 12.30 2.43
CA THR A 395 -21.09 11.01 3.15
C THR A 395 -22.23 10.81 4.15
N TRP A 396 -22.63 11.86 4.86
CA TRP A 396 -23.78 11.81 5.77
C TRP A 396 -25.10 11.66 5.03
N LEU A 397 -25.26 12.31 3.86
CA LEU A 397 -26.41 12.08 2.99
C LEU A 397 -26.44 10.65 2.46
N TYR A 398 -25.28 10.05 2.14
CA TYR A 398 -25.18 8.64 1.77
C TYR A 398 -25.64 7.73 2.91
N TYR A 399 -25.09 7.92 4.12
CA TYR A 399 -25.54 7.20 5.31
C TYR A 399 -27.05 7.33 5.54
N ARG A 400 -27.61 8.54 5.39
CA ARG A 400 -29.05 8.77 5.53
C ARG A 400 -29.88 8.01 4.49
N ARG A 401 -29.42 7.95 3.23
CA ARG A 401 -30.10 7.20 2.17
C ARG A 401 -30.11 5.70 2.44
N ILE A 402 -28.98 5.14 2.87
CA ILE A 402 -28.90 3.72 3.24
C ILE A 402 -29.76 3.41 4.47
N ARG A 403 -29.86 4.33 5.44
CA ARG A 403 -30.73 4.18 6.60
C ARG A 403 -32.23 4.20 6.26
N SER A 404 -32.62 4.90 5.19
CA SER A 404 -34.02 5.04 4.78
C SER A 404 -34.51 3.95 3.82
N LEU A 405 -33.61 3.12 3.29
CA LEU A 405 -33.92 1.94 2.47
C LEU A 405 -34.15 0.73 3.37
#